data_AF-A0A3D3ZEY2-F1
#
_entry.id   AF-A0A3D3ZEY2-F1
#
_cell.length_a   1.000
_cell.length_b   1.000
_cell.length_c   1.000
_cell.angle_alpha   90.00
_cell.angle_beta   90.00
_cell.angle_gamma   90.00
#
_symmetry.space_group_name_H-M   'P 1'
#
loop_
_entity.id
_entity.type
_entity.pdbx_description
1 polymer ?
#
loop_
_entity_poly.entity_id
_entity_poly.type
_entity_poly.pdbx_seq_one_letter_code
_entity_poly.pdbx_strand_id
1 'polypeptide(L)'
;QSDDPTSLVWQFSPVSNNKREMIEAENELRVLVATDILSEGQNLQDCSIVVNYDLPWAIIRLIQRAGRVDRIGQQSDEIFCYTFLPAEGVERIIRLRERVRNRLQQNAEVVGTDEAFFEDDHNDQAVIDLYNEKAGLLDGEVDGEVDLVSYAYQIWKNAISEDPRLQKSIPELPPVVYSTRLHKPVEKEPEGVLVYMRTPEGNDSLVWVGKDGQSVTESQLVILKAAECTPGTPTLPRQKDHHELVRKGVELIVSEEKSQGGQLGRPSGARFRTYERLKHYADAMKGTLLVTDELRKAIEEIYRFPLRQGATDTLNRQLKTGISDERLVSLVLALRDEDRLCIVEEEGQTQEPIILCSLGLSAW
;
A
#
# COMPACT_ATOMS: atom_id res chain seq x y z
N GLN A 1 18.06 33.52 -16.67
CA GLN A 1 16.90 33.39 -15.77
C GLN A 1 16.02 34.60 -16.02
N SER A 2 14.71 34.42 -16.15
CA SER A 2 13.79 35.55 -16.29
C SER A 2 13.72 36.33 -14.98
N ASP A 3 13.65 37.66 -15.05
CA ASP A 3 13.63 38.54 -13.88
C ASP A 3 12.30 38.49 -13.10
N ASP A 4 11.24 37.88 -13.68
CA ASP A 4 9.98 37.61 -13.00
C ASP A 4 9.39 36.23 -13.38
N PRO A 5 9.65 35.17 -12.59
CA PRO A 5 9.12 33.83 -12.83
C PRO A 5 7.59 33.74 -12.70
N THR A 6 6.97 34.60 -11.89
CA THR A 6 5.53 34.54 -11.60
C THR A 6 4.73 35.04 -12.79
N SER A 7 5.20 36.10 -13.45
CA SER A 7 4.58 36.62 -14.67
C SER A 7 4.56 35.59 -15.80
N LEU A 8 5.60 34.74 -15.91
CA LEU A 8 5.62 33.66 -16.90
C LEU A 8 4.59 32.56 -16.59
N VAL A 9 4.39 32.23 -15.31
CA VAL A 9 3.36 31.28 -14.87
C VAL A 9 1.96 31.83 -15.19
N TRP A 10 1.73 33.12 -14.96
CA TRP A 10 0.44 33.76 -15.29
C TRP A 10 0.17 33.81 -16.78
N GLN A 11 1.20 34.02 -17.61
CA GLN A 11 1.06 33.95 -19.06
C GLN A 11 0.82 32.52 -19.56
N PHE A 12 1.35 31.51 -18.87
CA PHE A 12 1.20 30.10 -19.25
C PHE A 12 -0.10 29.47 -18.76
N SER A 13 -0.55 29.81 -17.54
CA SER A 13 -1.75 29.24 -16.92
C SER A 13 -2.64 30.35 -16.30
N PRO A 14 -3.19 31.26 -17.13
CA PRO A 14 -3.96 32.40 -16.66
C PRO A 14 -5.30 32.04 -16.02
N VAL A 15 -5.92 30.92 -16.39
CA VAL A 15 -7.22 30.51 -15.84
C VAL A 15 -7.05 30.00 -14.41
N SER A 16 -6.15 29.04 -14.19
CA SER A 16 -5.89 28.47 -12.85
C SER A 16 -5.37 29.49 -11.84
N ASN A 17 -4.74 30.57 -12.33
CA ASN A 17 -4.20 31.66 -11.50
C ASN A 17 -5.15 32.87 -11.37
N ASN A 18 -6.35 32.83 -11.94
CA ASN A 18 -7.30 33.96 -11.97
C ASN A 18 -6.72 35.24 -12.58
N LYS A 19 -5.96 35.10 -13.67
CA LYS A 19 -5.28 36.19 -14.40
C LYS A 19 -5.76 36.36 -15.85
N ARG A 20 -6.81 35.66 -16.26
CA ARG A 20 -7.36 35.73 -17.63
C ARG A 20 -7.77 37.14 -18.05
N GLU A 21 -8.22 37.99 -17.13
CA GLU A 21 -8.56 39.40 -17.43
C GLU A 21 -7.33 40.30 -17.62
N MET A 22 -6.15 39.85 -17.21
CA MET A 22 -4.90 40.60 -17.29
C MET A 22 -4.01 40.16 -18.46
N ILE A 23 -4.25 38.96 -19.00
CA ILE A 23 -3.45 38.34 -20.06
C ILE A 23 -4.35 38.12 -21.28
N GLU A 24 -4.10 38.91 -22.32
CA GLU A 24 -4.72 38.72 -23.63
C GLU A 24 -4.27 37.39 -24.26
N ALA A 25 -5.13 36.79 -25.08
CA ALA A 25 -4.88 35.47 -25.68
C ALA A 25 -3.60 35.43 -26.54
N GLU A 26 -3.23 36.55 -27.16
CA GLU A 26 -2.00 36.65 -27.97
C GLU A 26 -0.72 36.63 -27.13
N ASN A 27 -0.82 36.90 -25.83
CA ASN A 27 0.30 36.94 -24.89
C ASN A 27 0.42 35.64 -24.06
N GLU A 28 -0.42 34.64 -24.33
CA GLU A 28 -0.37 33.35 -23.63
C GLU A 28 0.79 32.49 -24.10
N LEU A 29 1.49 31.88 -23.14
CA LEU A 29 2.57 30.96 -23.41
C LEU A 29 2.03 29.55 -23.62
N ARG A 30 2.46 28.92 -24.72
CA ARG A 30 2.09 27.53 -25.05
C ARG A 30 3.01 26.49 -24.41
N VAL A 31 4.23 26.88 -24.07
CA VAL A 31 5.26 25.98 -23.53
C VAL A 31 5.99 26.70 -22.41
N LEU A 32 6.05 26.07 -21.24
CA LEU A 32 6.82 26.52 -20.10
C LEU A 32 7.95 25.52 -19.84
N VAL A 33 9.19 26.02 -19.83
CA VAL A 33 10.37 25.23 -19.45
C VAL A 33 10.83 25.72 -18.08
N ALA A 34 10.76 24.84 -17.10
CA ALA A 34 11.09 25.14 -15.72
C ALA A 34 12.05 24.10 -15.13
N THR A 35 12.87 24.55 -14.19
CA THR A 35 13.60 23.66 -13.28
C THR A 35 12.81 23.48 -11.98
N ASP A 36 13.24 22.58 -11.10
CA ASP A 36 12.56 22.29 -9.83
C ASP A 36 12.30 23.55 -8.97
N ILE A 37 13.10 24.61 -9.12
CA ILE A 37 12.98 25.88 -8.38
C ILE A 37 11.69 26.64 -8.72
N LEU A 38 11.15 26.46 -9.92
CA LEU A 38 9.91 27.09 -10.39
C LEU A 38 8.68 26.19 -10.20
N SER A 39 8.90 24.92 -9.80
CA SER A 39 7.87 23.86 -9.78
C SER A 39 7.23 23.66 -8.40
N GLU A 40 7.65 24.42 -7.38
CA GLU A 40 7.05 24.39 -6.06
C GLU A 40 5.98 25.47 -5.90
N GLY A 41 4.76 25.05 -5.57
CA GLY A 41 3.67 25.95 -5.16
C GLY A 41 2.90 26.65 -6.29
N GLN A 42 3.28 26.45 -7.56
CA GLN A 42 2.59 27.07 -8.71
C GLN A 42 1.38 26.25 -9.17
N ASN A 43 0.38 26.96 -9.70
CA ASN A 43 -0.82 26.41 -10.34
C ASN A 43 -0.60 26.38 -11.86
N LEU A 44 -0.62 25.20 -12.45
CA LEU A 44 -0.34 24.95 -13.87
C LEU A 44 -1.45 24.12 -14.54
N GLN A 45 -2.67 24.17 -14.00
CA GLN A 45 -3.80 23.33 -14.39
C GLN A 45 -4.35 23.64 -15.80
N ASP A 46 -3.94 24.74 -16.44
CA ASP A 46 -4.29 25.03 -17.83
C ASP A 46 -3.49 24.13 -18.81
N CYS A 47 -2.48 23.42 -18.29
CA CYS A 47 -1.69 22.45 -19.04
C CYS A 47 -2.33 21.05 -18.98
N SER A 48 -2.09 20.23 -20.01
CA SER A 48 -2.44 18.80 -20.03
C SER A 48 -1.30 17.90 -20.46
N ILE A 49 -0.10 18.46 -20.72
CA ILE A 49 1.07 17.70 -21.16
C ILE A 49 2.28 18.09 -20.33
N VAL A 50 2.80 17.12 -19.57
CA VAL A 50 4.03 17.27 -18.77
C VAL A 50 5.14 16.48 -19.45
N VAL A 51 6.27 17.14 -19.71
CA VAL A 51 7.45 16.49 -20.30
C VAL A 51 8.62 16.62 -19.32
N ASN A 52 9.03 15.49 -18.74
CA ASN A 52 10.20 15.37 -17.90
C ASN A 52 11.43 15.10 -18.76
N TYR A 53 12.26 16.13 -18.95
CA TYR A 53 13.50 15.99 -19.72
C TYR A 53 14.58 15.21 -18.95
N ASP A 54 14.48 15.19 -17.61
CA ASP A 54 15.37 14.48 -16.71
C ASP A 54 14.60 13.45 -15.89
N LEU A 55 15.27 12.34 -15.53
CA LEU A 55 14.74 11.40 -14.56
C LEU A 55 15.29 11.77 -13.17
N PRO A 56 14.44 12.29 -12.25
CA PRO A 56 14.90 12.67 -10.93
C PRO A 56 15.29 11.44 -10.12
N TRP A 57 16.28 11.60 -9.24
CA TRP A 57 16.76 10.55 -8.33
C TRP A 57 15.68 9.98 -7.39
N ALA A 58 14.59 10.70 -7.20
CA ALA A 58 13.45 10.28 -6.38
C ALA A 58 12.18 10.39 -7.21
N ILE A 59 11.50 9.26 -7.44
CA ILE A 59 10.29 9.16 -8.28
C ILE A 59 9.16 10.06 -7.76
N ILE A 60 9.07 10.27 -6.45
CA ILE A 60 8.10 11.18 -5.84
C ILE A 60 8.14 12.59 -6.46
N ARG A 61 9.29 13.02 -7.01
CA ARG A 61 9.40 14.31 -7.72
C ARG A 61 8.59 14.32 -9.02
N LEU A 62 8.53 13.21 -9.76
CA LEU A 62 7.69 13.12 -10.97
C LEU A 62 6.21 13.24 -10.61
N ILE A 63 5.78 12.55 -9.55
CA ILE A 63 4.41 12.62 -9.03
C ILE A 63 4.08 14.04 -8.58
N GLN A 64 4.98 14.68 -7.83
CA GLN A 64 4.80 16.06 -7.38
C GLN A 64 4.79 17.08 -8.52
N ARG A 65 5.51 16.82 -9.63
CA ARG A 65 5.49 17.62 -10.86
C ARG A 65 4.15 17.48 -11.59
N ALA A 66 3.70 16.24 -11.82
CA ALA A 66 2.40 15.95 -12.41
C ALA A 66 1.25 16.53 -11.58
N GLY A 67 1.32 16.40 -10.26
CA GLY A 67 0.36 16.96 -9.30
C GLY A 67 0.36 18.49 -9.20
N ARG A 68 1.12 19.24 -10.02
CA ARG A 68 0.92 20.70 -10.22
C ARG A 68 -0.13 20.99 -11.29
N VAL A 69 -0.32 20.04 -12.18
CA VAL A 69 -1.25 20.06 -13.30
C VAL A 69 -2.51 19.26 -12.96
N ASP A 70 -2.34 18.11 -12.31
CA ASP A 70 -3.41 17.25 -11.83
C ASP A 70 -3.94 17.72 -10.46
N ARG A 71 -4.86 18.68 -10.49
CA ARG A 71 -5.52 19.27 -9.31
C ARG A 71 -6.96 19.68 -9.61
N ILE A 72 -7.72 19.92 -8.54
CA ILE A 72 -9.03 20.58 -8.61
C ILE A 72 -8.91 21.86 -9.44
N GLY A 73 -9.67 21.93 -10.53
CA GLY A 73 -9.65 23.02 -11.50
C GLY A 73 -9.05 22.67 -12.87
N GLN A 74 -8.43 21.50 -13.03
CA GLN A 74 -8.05 20.96 -14.34
C GLN A 74 -9.27 20.84 -15.26
N GLN A 75 -9.11 21.23 -16.53
CA GLN A 75 -10.19 21.28 -17.54
C GLN A 75 -10.06 20.19 -18.60
N SER A 76 -8.88 19.58 -18.75
CA SER A 76 -8.64 18.46 -19.66
C SER A 76 -9.09 17.15 -19.05
N ASP A 77 -9.76 16.29 -19.83
CA ASP A 77 -10.18 14.96 -19.39
C ASP A 77 -8.99 14.02 -19.13
N GLU A 78 -7.87 14.25 -19.84
CA GLU A 78 -6.64 13.45 -19.75
C GLU A 78 -5.42 14.35 -19.57
N ILE A 79 -4.42 13.87 -18.81
CA ILE A 79 -3.11 14.50 -18.63
C ILE A 79 -2.03 13.52 -19.08
N PHE A 80 -1.22 13.93 -20.06
CA PHE A 80 -0.12 13.11 -20.59
C PHE A 80 1.20 13.45 -19.91
N CYS A 81 1.89 12.44 -19.37
CA CYS A 81 3.19 12.61 -18.72
C CYS A 81 4.29 11.83 -19.46
N TYR A 82 5.14 12.53 -20.22
CA TYR A 82 6.28 11.94 -20.92
C TYR A 82 7.55 12.09 -20.10
N THR A 83 8.42 11.07 -20.10
CA THR A 83 9.73 11.13 -19.43
C THR A 83 10.83 10.64 -20.36
N PHE A 84 11.88 11.44 -20.52
CA PHE A 84 13.06 11.05 -21.28
C PHE A 84 13.95 10.13 -20.43
N LEU A 85 14.26 8.96 -21.00
CA LEU A 85 15.22 8.03 -20.41
C LEU A 85 16.62 8.27 -21.00
N PRO A 86 17.69 8.15 -20.17
CA PRO A 86 19.05 8.32 -20.66
C PRO A 86 19.43 7.23 -21.67
N ALA A 87 20.21 7.59 -22.68
CA ALA A 87 20.75 6.64 -23.65
C ALA A 87 21.65 5.59 -22.97
N GLU A 88 21.70 4.37 -23.50
CA GLU A 88 22.42 3.22 -22.91
C GLU A 88 23.88 3.50 -22.52
N GLY A 89 24.59 4.36 -23.27
CA GLY A 89 25.96 4.75 -22.97
C GLY A 89 26.10 5.51 -21.65
N VAL A 90 25.14 6.37 -21.33
CA VAL A 90 25.11 7.17 -20.09
C VAL A 90 24.57 6.34 -18.92
N GLU A 91 23.60 5.46 -19.18
CA GLU A 91 23.05 4.53 -18.20
C GLU A 91 24.13 3.59 -17.64
N ARG A 92 25.03 3.05 -18.49
CA ARG A 92 26.14 2.19 -18.03
C ARG A 92 27.08 2.86 -17.02
N ILE A 93 27.20 4.18 -17.06
CA ILE A 93 28.08 4.96 -16.18
C ILE A 93 27.34 5.36 -14.90
N ILE A 94 26.11 5.86 -15.04
CA ILE A 94 25.34 6.43 -13.93
C ILE A 94 24.58 5.33 -13.17
N ARG A 95 24.29 4.18 -13.80
CA ARG A 95 23.49 3.09 -13.22
C ARG A 95 22.19 3.63 -12.62
N LEU A 96 21.55 4.53 -13.34
CA LEU A 96 20.43 5.30 -12.83
C LEU A 96 19.23 4.36 -12.62
N ARG A 97 19.01 3.41 -13.53
CA ARG A 97 17.97 2.36 -13.41
C ARG A 97 18.24 1.46 -12.22
N GLU A 98 19.49 1.02 -12.02
CA GLU A 98 19.88 0.19 -10.87
C GLU A 98 19.65 0.95 -9.55
N ARG A 99 20.02 2.24 -9.47
CA ARG A 99 19.82 3.06 -8.26
C ARG A 99 18.35 3.40 -8.01
N VAL A 100 17.58 3.68 -9.05
CA VAL A 100 16.13 3.90 -8.94
C VAL A 100 15.44 2.60 -8.50
N ARG A 101 15.84 1.45 -9.04
CA ARG A 101 15.35 0.13 -8.62
C ARG A 101 15.70 -0.18 -7.17
N ASN A 102 16.94 0.07 -6.76
CA ASN A 102 17.37 -0.14 -5.37
C ASN A 102 16.63 0.80 -4.42
N ARG A 103 16.35 2.05 -4.81
CA ARG A 103 15.49 2.96 -4.03
C ARG A 103 14.04 2.53 -4.01
N LEU A 104 13.51 1.98 -5.09
CA LEU A 104 12.16 1.41 -5.13
C LEU A 104 12.05 0.19 -4.22
N GLN A 105 13.05 -0.70 -4.21
CA GLN A 105 13.14 -1.82 -3.28
C GLN A 105 13.27 -1.34 -1.83
N GLN A 106 14.14 -0.37 -1.54
CA GLN A 106 14.29 0.20 -0.20
C GLN A 106 13.04 0.96 0.26
N ASN A 107 12.32 1.61 -0.65
CA ASN A 107 11.03 2.22 -0.35
C ASN A 107 9.96 1.15 -0.15
N ALA A 108 9.96 0.04 -0.90
CA ALA A 108 9.07 -1.10 -0.68
C ALA A 108 9.31 -1.78 0.67
N GLU A 109 10.56 -1.86 1.13
CA GLU A 109 10.93 -2.34 2.48
C GLU A 109 10.42 -1.44 3.62
N VAL A 110 10.25 -0.14 3.36
CA VAL A 110 9.75 0.85 4.34
C VAL A 110 8.23 1.05 4.24
N VAL A 111 7.64 0.86 3.06
CA VAL A 111 6.24 1.17 2.74
C VAL A 111 5.34 -0.06 2.73
N GLY A 112 5.87 -1.29 2.71
CA GLY A 112 5.07 -2.51 2.83
C GLY A 112 4.22 -2.75 1.59
N THR A 113 4.78 -3.48 0.63
CA THR A 113 4.01 -4.01 -0.50
C THR A 113 4.34 -5.50 -0.64
N ASP A 114 3.46 -6.36 -0.16
CA ASP A 114 3.40 -7.77 -0.55
C ASP A 114 2.14 -7.98 -1.38
N GLU A 115 2.29 -8.08 -2.70
CA GLU A 115 1.43 -8.87 -3.59
C GLU A 115 2.20 -9.05 -4.92
N ALA A 116 2.88 -10.18 -5.05
CA ALA A 116 3.17 -10.94 -6.28
C ALA A 116 3.41 -10.22 -7.64
N PHE A 117 3.95 -9.00 -7.68
CA PHE A 117 4.15 -8.26 -8.95
C PHE A 117 5.50 -8.50 -9.64
N PHE A 118 6.41 -9.31 -9.05
CA PHE A 118 7.81 -9.38 -9.49
C PHE A 118 8.47 -10.76 -9.46
N GLU A 119 7.72 -11.86 -9.34
CA GLU A 119 8.38 -13.17 -9.16
C GLU A 119 8.98 -13.80 -10.42
N ASP A 120 8.88 -13.22 -11.63
CA ASP A 120 9.47 -13.92 -12.80
C ASP A 120 10.09 -13.09 -13.94
N ASP A 121 10.37 -11.79 -13.78
CA ASP A 121 11.01 -11.03 -14.87
C ASP A 121 12.44 -10.58 -14.55
N HIS A 122 13.39 -11.45 -14.90
CA HIS A 122 14.83 -11.16 -15.00
C HIS A 122 15.19 -10.18 -16.14
N ASN A 123 14.22 -9.52 -16.78
CA ASN A 123 14.46 -8.73 -17.96
C ASN A 123 14.20 -7.24 -17.70
N ASP A 124 14.93 -6.37 -18.42
CA ASP A 124 14.82 -4.90 -18.41
C ASP A 124 13.41 -4.37 -18.76
N GLN A 125 12.48 -5.29 -19.00
CA GLN A 125 11.09 -5.14 -19.41
C GLN A 125 10.22 -4.51 -18.32
N ALA A 126 10.41 -4.77 -17.03
CA ALA A 126 9.58 -4.17 -15.98
C ALA A 126 9.70 -2.64 -15.89
N VAL A 127 10.90 -2.11 -16.16
CA VAL A 127 11.13 -0.65 -16.24
C VAL A 127 10.56 -0.12 -17.55
N ILE A 128 10.71 -0.85 -18.65
CA ILE A 128 10.21 -0.44 -19.96
C ILE A 128 8.66 -0.47 -19.99
N ASP A 129 8.03 -1.43 -19.33
CA ASP A 129 6.58 -1.63 -19.27
C ASP A 129 5.89 -0.62 -18.35
N LEU A 130 6.59 -0.09 -17.35
CA LEU A 130 6.17 1.10 -16.58
C LEU A 130 6.15 2.37 -17.45
N TYR A 131 6.93 2.41 -18.54
CA TYR A 131 7.06 3.57 -19.44
C TYR A 131 6.34 3.42 -20.80
N ASN A 132 5.99 2.21 -21.24
CA ASN A 132 5.50 1.93 -22.59
C ASN A 132 3.99 1.63 -22.70
N GLU A 133 3.16 2.02 -21.72
CA GLU A 133 1.70 1.96 -21.84
C GLU A 133 1.18 0.67 -22.55
N LYS A 134 1.18 -0.47 -21.84
CA LYS A 134 -0.02 -1.30 -21.95
C LYS A 134 -1.12 -0.53 -21.24
N ALA A 135 -1.86 0.26 -22.02
CA ALA A 135 -2.99 1.11 -21.68
C ALA A 135 -4.13 0.33 -20.97
N GLY A 136 -3.85 -0.13 -19.76
CA GLY A 136 -4.71 -0.98 -18.94
C GLY A 136 -4.04 -1.53 -17.67
N LEU A 137 -2.73 -1.28 -17.46
CA LEU A 137 -2.03 -1.56 -16.19
C LEU A 137 -1.95 -0.35 -15.24
N LEU A 138 -2.32 0.84 -15.71
CA LEU A 138 -2.45 2.07 -14.90
C LEU A 138 -3.89 2.37 -14.49
N ASP A 139 -4.82 1.44 -14.72
CA ASP A 139 -6.11 1.37 -14.00
C ASP A 139 -5.98 0.57 -12.68
N GLY A 140 -4.77 0.07 -12.37
CA GLY A 140 -4.43 -0.44 -11.05
C GLY A 140 -3.93 0.70 -10.19
N GLU A 141 -4.75 1.14 -9.24
CA GLU A 141 -4.42 2.14 -8.22
C GLU A 141 -3.09 1.80 -7.54
N VAL A 142 -2.08 2.60 -7.82
CA VAL A 142 -0.78 2.59 -7.13
C VAL A 142 -0.95 3.27 -5.78
N ASP A 143 -1.53 2.60 -4.79
CA ASP A 143 -1.30 2.92 -3.36
C ASP A 143 -1.84 1.81 -2.42
N GLY A 144 -1.01 0.81 -2.08
CA GLY A 144 -1.48 -0.46 -1.52
C GLY A 144 -1.73 -0.53 -0.01
N GLU A 145 -1.24 0.37 0.84
CA GLU A 145 -1.48 0.29 2.30
C GLU A 145 -1.78 1.66 2.95
N VAL A 146 -1.14 2.73 2.47
CA VAL A 146 -1.41 4.09 2.98
C VAL A 146 -2.78 4.57 2.54
N ASP A 147 -3.16 4.27 1.30
CA ASP A 147 -4.47 4.65 0.76
C ASP A 147 -5.58 3.76 1.29
N LEU A 148 -5.40 2.45 1.46
CA LEU A 148 -6.44 1.59 2.07
C LEU A 148 -6.87 2.03 3.47
N VAL A 149 -5.91 2.29 4.36
CA VAL A 149 -6.22 2.76 5.73
C VAL A 149 -6.85 4.15 5.68
N SER A 150 -6.37 5.04 4.81
CA SER A 150 -6.90 6.39 4.66
C SER A 150 -8.31 6.40 4.05
N TYR A 151 -8.53 5.54 3.05
CA TYR A 151 -9.79 5.30 2.35
C TYR A 151 -10.82 4.68 3.29
N ALA A 152 -10.45 3.61 4.01
CA ALA A 152 -11.32 3.02 5.03
C ALA A 152 -11.65 4.03 6.14
N TYR A 153 -10.67 4.82 6.58
CA TYR A 153 -10.91 5.88 7.57
C TYR A 153 -11.80 7.00 7.02
N GLN A 154 -11.68 7.35 5.74
CA GLN A 154 -12.54 8.33 5.08
C GLN A 154 -13.98 7.81 4.95
N ILE A 155 -14.17 6.56 4.54
CA ILE A 155 -15.48 5.89 4.53
C ILE A 155 -16.10 5.94 5.93
N TRP A 156 -15.33 5.55 6.95
CA TRP A 156 -15.76 5.60 8.35
C TRP A 156 -16.16 7.01 8.79
N LYS A 157 -15.32 8.01 8.49
CA LYS A 157 -15.55 9.42 8.85
C LYS A 157 -16.80 9.97 8.18
N ASN A 158 -17.01 9.66 6.90
CA ASN A 158 -18.21 10.05 6.16
C ASN A 158 -19.45 9.40 6.80
N ALA A 159 -19.40 8.10 7.07
CA ALA A 159 -20.50 7.36 7.67
C ALA A 159 -20.92 7.91 9.05
N ILE A 160 -19.96 8.18 9.95
CA ILE A 160 -20.28 8.74 11.28
C ILE A 160 -20.69 10.22 11.23
N SER A 161 -20.30 10.95 10.17
CA SER A 161 -20.76 12.33 9.96
C SER A 161 -22.23 12.36 9.51
N GLU A 162 -22.65 11.37 8.71
CA GLU A 162 -24.03 11.19 8.28
C GLU A 162 -24.92 10.59 9.38
N ASP A 163 -24.46 9.55 10.09
CA ASP A 163 -25.16 8.97 11.24
C ASP A 163 -24.23 8.78 12.45
N PRO A 164 -24.22 9.74 13.41
CA PRO A 164 -23.39 9.67 14.60
C PRO A 164 -23.62 8.43 15.48
N ARG A 165 -24.76 7.73 15.36
CA ARG A 165 -25.03 6.51 16.15
C ARG A 165 -24.10 5.36 15.77
N LEU A 166 -23.59 5.35 14.53
CA LEU A 166 -22.67 4.33 14.02
C LEU A 166 -21.38 4.25 14.83
N GLN A 167 -20.92 5.38 15.38
CA GLN A 167 -19.72 5.44 16.22
C GLN A 167 -19.82 4.55 17.46
N LYS A 168 -21.03 4.29 17.96
CA LYS A 168 -21.27 3.40 19.09
C LYS A 168 -21.70 2.00 18.65
N SER A 169 -22.61 1.91 17.67
CA SER A 169 -23.20 0.61 17.30
C SER A 169 -22.23 -0.32 16.58
N ILE A 170 -21.36 0.18 15.71
CA ILE A 170 -20.44 -0.67 14.93
C ILE A 170 -19.37 -1.34 15.83
N PRO A 171 -18.69 -0.64 16.75
CA PRO A 171 -17.75 -1.28 17.67
C PRO A 171 -18.39 -2.27 18.66
N GLU A 172 -19.70 -2.13 18.93
CA GLU A 172 -20.45 -3.03 19.82
C GLU A 172 -20.92 -4.32 19.10
N LEU A 173 -20.75 -4.43 17.79
CA LEU A 173 -21.14 -5.63 17.05
C LEU A 173 -20.26 -6.82 17.46
N PRO A 174 -20.87 -8.00 17.71
CA PRO A 174 -20.11 -9.20 18.00
C PRO A 174 -19.36 -9.67 16.73
N PRO A 175 -18.24 -10.39 16.84
CA PRO A 175 -17.63 -11.07 15.70
C PRO A 175 -18.62 -12.00 15.00
N VAL A 176 -18.30 -12.39 13.76
CA VAL A 176 -19.12 -13.26 12.91
C VAL A 176 -20.43 -12.61 12.42
N VAL A 177 -20.49 -11.27 12.34
CA VAL A 177 -21.63 -10.60 11.67
C VAL A 177 -21.63 -10.96 10.19
N TYR A 178 -22.82 -11.24 9.65
CA TYR A 178 -22.97 -11.50 8.22
C TYR A 178 -24.18 -10.79 7.64
N SER A 179 -24.09 -10.47 6.34
CA SER A 179 -25.19 -9.95 5.54
C SER A 179 -25.07 -10.44 4.11
N THR A 180 -26.09 -10.18 3.28
CA THR A 180 -26.05 -10.50 1.86
C THR A 180 -26.66 -9.34 1.08
N ARG A 181 -26.04 -9.00 -0.06
CA ARG A 181 -26.44 -7.93 -0.96
C ARG A 181 -26.64 -8.45 -2.37
N LEU A 182 -27.53 -7.78 -3.12
CA LEU A 182 -27.68 -7.98 -4.55
C LEU A 182 -26.40 -7.53 -5.29
N HIS A 183 -25.83 -8.42 -6.08
CA HIS A 183 -24.62 -8.20 -6.89
C HIS A 183 -24.86 -8.70 -8.31
N LYS A 184 -24.50 -7.90 -9.31
CA LYS A 184 -24.61 -8.34 -10.71
C LYS A 184 -23.26 -8.90 -11.14
N PRO A 185 -23.14 -10.23 -11.36
CA PRO A 185 -21.84 -10.82 -11.63
C PRO A 185 -21.31 -10.38 -12.99
N VAL A 186 -20.02 -10.03 -13.00
CA VAL A 186 -19.21 -9.78 -14.20
C VAL A 186 -18.07 -10.80 -14.19
N GLU A 187 -17.43 -11.08 -15.34
CA GLU A 187 -16.37 -12.10 -15.45
C GLU A 187 -15.23 -11.93 -14.43
N LYS A 188 -14.92 -10.68 -14.04
CA LYS A 188 -13.92 -10.35 -13.01
C LYS A 188 -14.50 -10.14 -11.59
N GLU A 189 -15.82 -10.12 -11.46
CA GLU A 189 -16.55 -9.84 -10.22
C GLU A 189 -17.70 -10.84 -10.04
N PRO A 190 -17.40 -12.12 -9.78
CA PRO A 190 -18.41 -13.18 -9.70
C PRO A 190 -19.23 -13.12 -8.41
N GLU A 191 -20.32 -13.89 -8.34
CA GLU A 191 -21.01 -14.11 -7.07
C GLU A 191 -20.12 -14.88 -6.07
N GLY A 192 -20.36 -14.65 -4.78
CA GLY A 192 -19.54 -15.26 -3.74
C GLY A 192 -19.73 -14.65 -2.36
N VAL A 193 -18.69 -14.75 -1.53
CA VAL A 193 -18.65 -14.18 -0.19
C VAL A 193 -17.33 -13.45 0.04
N LEU A 194 -17.42 -12.24 0.57
CA LEU A 194 -16.31 -11.49 1.13
C LEU A 194 -16.14 -11.87 2.59
N VAL A 195 -14.93 -12.17 3.02
CA VAL A 195 -14.62 -12.55 4.40
C VAL A 195 -13.57 -11.60 4.95
N TYR A 196 -13.84 -11.04 6.13
CA TYR A 196 -12.86 -10.29 6.90
C TYR A 196 -12.57 -11.02 8.20
N MET A 197 -11.30 -11.36 8.43
CA MET A 197 -10.87 -12.10 9.60
C MET A 197 -9.56 -11.56 10.15
N ARG A 198 -9.35 -11.82 11.44
CA ARG A 198 -8.06 -11.68 12.09
C ARG A 198 -7.40 -13.03 12.21
N THR A 199 -6.18 -13.13 11.72
CA THR A 199 -5.40 -14.37 11.75
C THR A 199 -4.85 -14.63 13.16
N PRO A 200 -4.40 -15.86 13.46
CA PRO A 200 -3.78 -16.21 14.75
C PRO A 200 -2.60 -15.31 15.15
N GLU A 201 -1.93 -14.71 14.17
CA GLU A 201 -0.78 -13.83 14.37
C GLU A 201 -1.19 -12.37 14.65
N GLY A 202 -2.50 -12.10 14.64
CA GLY A 202 -3.06 -10.77 14.85
C GLY A 202 -3.14 -9.91 13.59
N ASN A 203 -2.86 -10.46 12.41
CA ASN A 203 -2.99 -9.74 11.15
C ASN A 203 -4.44 -9.72 10.69
N ASP A 204 -4.88 -8.59 10.18
CA ASP A 204 -6.19 -8.47 9.53
C ASP A 204 -6.08 -8.94 8.07
N SER A 205 -7.05 -9.72 7.59
CA SER A 205 -7.06 -10.29 6.23
C SER A 205 -8.46 -10.23 5.62
N LEU A 206 -8.52 -9.82 4.36
CA LEU A 206 -9.72 -9.86 3.52
C LEU A 206 -9.52 -10.86 2.38
N VAL A 207 -10.57 -11.62 2.06
CA VAL A 207 -10.59 -12.48 0.87
C VAL A 207 -11.97 -12.45 0.22
N TRP A 208 -12.01 -12.48 -1.11
CA TRP A 208 -13.22 -12.75 -1.87
C TRP A 208 -13.21 -14.19 -2.37
N VAL A 209 -14.16 -14.99 -1.91
CA VAL A 209 -14.34 -16.38 -2.34
C VAL A 209 -15.49 -16.47 -3.32
N GLY A 210 -15.26 -17.02 -4.51
CA GLY A 210 -16.28 -17.25 -5.52
C GLY A 210 -17.20 -18.42 -5.16
N LYS A 211 -18.33 -18.58 -5.87
CA LYS A 211 -19.22 -19.75 -5.69
C LYS A 211 -18.55 -21.11 -5.93
N ASP A 212 -17.49 -21.15 -6.72
CA ASP A 212 -16.67 -22.35 -6.93
C ASP A 212 -15.79 -22.69 -5.71
N GLY A 213 -15.65 -21.75 -4.77
CA GLY A 213 -14.84 -21.89 -3.57
C GLY A 213 -13.37 -21.52 -3.76
N GLN A 214 -13.00 -20.91 -4.89
CA GLN A 214 -11.65 -20.40 -5.13
C GLN A 214 -11.53 -18.93 -4.72
N SER A 215 -10.30 -18.49 -4.43
CA SER A 215 -9.97 -17.07 -4.24
C SER A 215 -10.19 -16.33 -5.56
N VAL A 216 -11.07 -15.34 -5.56
CA VAL A 216 -11.29 -14.43 -6.69
C VAL A 216 -10.21 -13.37 -6.69
N THR A 217 -9.93 -12.81 -5.51
CA THR A 217 -8.88 -11.84 -5.26
C THR A 217 -8.65 -11.72 -3.75
N GLU A 218 -7.41 -11.42 -3.37
CA GLU A 218 -6.99 -11.04 -2.01
C GLU A 218 -6.72 -9.55 -1.88
N SER A 219 -6.79 -8.81 -3.00
CA SER A 219 -6.59 -7.37 -3.01
C SER A 219 -7.64 -6.69 -2.15
N GLN A 220 -7.22 -6.18 -1.00
CA GLN A 220 -8.09 -5.54 -0.01
C GLN A 220 -8.90 -4.38 -0.63
N LEU A 221 -8.32 -3.65 -1.58
CA LEU A 221 -8.96 -2.49 -2.22
C LEU A 221 -10.09 -2.91 -3.15
N VAL A 222 -9.86 -3.94 -3.96
CA VAL A 222 -10.90 -4.53 -4.82
C VAL A 222 -12.04 -5.08 -3.97
N ILE A 223 -11.70 -5.75 -2.85
CA ILE A 223 -12.70 -6.31 -1.94
C ILE A 223 -13.51 -5.20 -1.24
N LEU A 224 -12.87 -4.12 -0.79
CA LEU A 224 -13.57 -2.97 -0.19
C LEU A 224 -14.50 -2.28 -1.20
N LYS A 225 -14.04 -2.07 -2.43
CA LYS A 225 -14.89 -1.54 -3.52
C LYS A 225 -16.06 -2.46 -3.83
N ALA A 226 -15.84 -3.77 -3.87
CA ALA A 226 -16.91 -4.75 -4.06
C ALA A 226 -17.92 -4.77 -2.90
N ALA A 227 -17.49 -4.41 -1.68
CA ALA A 227 -18.35 -4.28 -0.51
C ALA A 227 -19.14 -2.95 -0.48
N GLU A 228 -18.72 -1.92 -1.23
CA GLU A 228 -19.27 -0.57 -1.16
C GLU A 228 -20.78 -0.55 -1.48
N CYS A 229 -21.55 0.11 -0.62
CA CYS A 229 -22.99 0.26 -0.78
C CYS A 229 -23.52 1.55 -0.15
N THR A 230 -24.67 2.02 -0.63
CA THR A 230 -25.35 3.18 -0.05
C THR A 230 -26.16 2.77 1.20
N PRO A 231 -26.42 3.68 2.15
CA PRO A 231 -27.19 3.36 3.38
C PRO A 231 -28.59 2.80 3.14
N GLY A 232 -29.21 3.12 1.99
CA GLY A 232 -30.54 2.63 1.61
C GLY A 232 -30.54 1.25 0.94
N THR A 233 -29.38 0.61 0.80
CA THR A 233 -29.26 -0.67 0.09
C THR A 233 -30.02 -1.77 0.83
N PRO A 234 -30.95 -2.48 0.18
CA PRO A 234 -31.72 -3.54 0.82
C PRO A 234 -30.84 -4.75 1.15
N THR A 235 -31.06 -5.34 2.32
CA THR A 235 -30.46 -6.62 2.70
C THR A 235 -31.23 -7.79 2.09
N LEU A 236 -30.51 -8.83 1.68
CA LEU A 236 -31.06 -10.08 1.19
C LEU A 236 -30.94 -11.19 2.25
N PRO A 237 -31.76 -12.24 2.15
CA PRO A 237 -31.54 -13.45 2.93
C PRO A 237 -30.15 -14.03 2.68
N ARG A 238 -29.53 -14.56 3.74
CA ARG A 238 -28.25 -15.25 3.65
C ARG A 238 -28.29 -16.35 2.59
N GLN A 239 -27.27 -16.40 1.74
CA GLN A 239 -27.10 -17.49 0.77
C GLN A 239 -27.04 -18.86 1.48
N LYS A 240 -27.43 -19.93 0.80
CA LYS A 240 -27.48 -21.28 1.41
C LYS A 240 -26.09 -21.82 1.73
N ASP A 241 -25.14 -21.53 0.86
CA ASP A 241 -23.73 -21.91 0.86
C ASP A 241 -22.83 -20.86 1.56
N HIS A 242 -23.39 -19.77 2.11
CA HIS A 242 -22.63 -18.66 2.69
C HIS A 242 -21.53 -19.12 3.66
N HIS A 243 -21.88 -19.89 4.69
CA HIS A 243 -20.89 -20.33 5.67
C HIS A 243 -19.92 -21.38 5.14
N GLU A 244 -20.31 -22.14 4.12
CA GLU A 244 -19.40 -23.07 3.46
C GLU A 244 -18.32 -22.29 2.70
N LEU A 245 -18.71 -21.21 2.00
CA LEU A 245 -17.78 -20.30 1.33
C LEU A 245 -16.91 -19.52 2.32
N VAL A 246 -17.48 -19.05 3.44
CA VAL A 246 -16.69 -18.43 4.53
C VAL A 246 -15.63 -19.39 5.05
N ARG A 247 -16.00 -20.65 5.30
CA ARG A 247 -15.06 -21.67 5.78
C ARG A 247 -13.92 -21.88 4.78
N LYS A 248 -14.23 -22.00 3.49
CA LYS A 248 -13.20 -22.11 2.44
C LYS A 248 -12.28 -20.89 2.42
N GLY A 249 -12.81 -19.68 2.58
CA GLY A 249 -12.00 -18.45 2.66
C GLY A 249 -11.03 -18.45 3.84
N VAL A 250 -11.50 -18.89 5.01
CA VAL A 250 -10.63 -19.04 6.19
C VAL A 250 -9.55 -20.10 5.96
N GLU A 251 -9.90 -21.24 5.36
CA GLU A 251 -8.95 -22.31 5.02
C GLU A 251 -7.87 -21.82 4.04
N LEU A 252 -8.24 -21.04 3.03
CA LEU A 252 -7.31 -20.43 2.07
C LEU A 252 -6.30 -19.51 2.77
N ILE A 253 -6.78 -18.52 3.53
CA ILE A 253 -5.93 -17.57 4.26
C ILE A 253 -4.93 -18.28 5.18
N VAL A 254 -5.42 -19.27 5.95
CA VAL A 254 -4.57 -20.03 6.89
C VAL A 254 -3.55 -20.92 6.16
N SER A 255 -3.89 -21.43 4.97
CA SER A 255 -2.97 -22.23 4.16
C SER A 255 -1.89 -21.38 3.51
N GLU A 256 -2.23 -20.18 3.04
CA GLU A 256 -1.32 -19.24 2.38
C GLU A 256 -0.35 -18.58 3.35
N GLU A 257 -0.80 -18.19 4.56
CA GLU A 257 0.12 -17.69 5.58
C GLU A 257 1.23 -18.70 5.89
N LYS A 258 0.90 -20.00 5.89
CA LYS A 258 1.88 -21.07 6.08
C LYS A 258 2.83 -21.23 4.89
N SER A 259 2.41 -20.92 3.67
CA SER A 259 3.23 -21.10 2.46
C SER A 259 4.03 -19.86 2.06
N GLN A 260 3.49 -18.64 2.19
CA GLN A 260 4.15 -17.40 1.79
C GLN A 260 5.13 -16.87 2.84
N GLY A 261 4.86 -17.06 4.15
CA GLY A 261 5.67 -16.48 5.23
C GLY A 261 6.72 -17.37 5.86
N GLY A 262 6.78 -18.64 5.47
CA GLY A 262 7.55 -19.65 6.21
C GLY A 262 7.24 -19.63 7.71
N GLN A 263 8.23 -19.91 8.56
CA GLN A 263 8.05 -19.90 10.02
C GLN A 263 7.87 -18.50 10.63
N LEU A 264 8.11 -17.42 9.87
CA LEU A 264 8.18 -16.04 10.34
C LEU A 264 6.93 -15.19 10.03
N GLY A 265 6.01 -15.70 9.21
CA GLY A 265 4.84 -14.96 8.73
C GLY A 265 5.18 -14.03 7.55
N ARG A 266 4.22 -13.18 7.15
CA ARG A 266 4.33 -12.34 5.95
C ARG A 266 5.56 -11.41 5.96
N PRO A 267 6.21 -11.16 4.80
CA PRO A 267 7.35 -10.25 4.70
C PRO A 267 7.11 -8.84 5.24
N SER A 268 5.89 -8.30 5.09
CA SER A 268 5.47 -7.02 5.67
C SER A 268 5.32 -7.01 7.21
N GLY A 269 5.29 -8.18 7.85
CA GLY A 269 5.04 -8.33 9.28
C GLY A 269 6.16 -7.77 10.17
N ALA A 270 5.81 -7.34 11.39
CA ALA A 270 6.79 -6.86 12.37
C ALA A 270 7.89 -7.91 12.63
N ARG A 271 7.49 -9.18 12.73
CA ARG A 271 8.34 -10.32 13.06
C ARG A 271 9.36 -10.58 11.96
N PHE A 272 8.90 -10.71 10.71
CA PHE A 272 9.77 -10.92 9.55
C PHE A 272 10.75 -9.76 9.37
N ARG A 273 10.26 -8.51 9.33
CA ARG A 273 11.10 -7.31 9.15
C ARG A 273 12.13 -7.14 10.26
N THR A 274 11.75 -7.40 11.51
CA THR A 274 12.68 -7.35 12.64
C THR A 274 13.74 -8.46 12.51
N TYR A 275 13.34 -9.69 12.18
CA TYR A 275 14.27 -10.80 12.00
C TYR A 275 15.31 -10.52 10.90
N GLU A 276 14.88 -10.14 9.70
CA GLU A 276 15.78 -9.90 8.57
C GLU A 276 16.76 -8.74 8.85
N ARG A 277 16.29 -7.63 9.43
CA ARG A 277 17.17 -6.51 9.81
C ARG A 277 18.19 -6.91 10.87
N LEU A 278 17.78 -7.62 11.92
CA LEU A 278 18.71 -8.07 12.97
C LEU A 278 19.72 -9.09 12.45
N LYS A 279 19.30 -9.99 11.56
CA LYS A 279 20.16 -10.97 10.90
C LYS A 279 21.19 -10.28 10.00
N HIS A 280 20.76 -9.35 9.15
CA HIS A 280 21.65 -8.54 8.33
C HIS A 280 22.66 -7.76 9.18
N TYR A 281 22.22 -7.14 10.28
CA TYR A 281 23.09 -6.45 11.21
C TYR A 281 24.12 -7.41 11.85
N ALA A 282 23.67 -8.58 12.30
CA ALA A 282 24.55 -9.59 12.92
C ALA A 282 25.57 -10.16 11.93
N ASP A 283 25.19 -10.34 10.66
CA ASP A 283 26.09 -10.81 9.60
C ASP A 283 27.09 -9.72 9.18
N ALA A 284 26.66 -8.46 9.08
CA ALA A 284 27.54 -7.33 8.76
C ALA A 284 28.58 -7.07 9.85
N MET A 285 28.21 -7.28 11.11
CA MET A 285 29.06 -7.04 12.28
C MET A 285 29.75 -8.31 12.78
N LYS A 286 29.72 -9.39 12.00
CA LYS A 286 30.26 -10.70 12.36
C LYS A 286 31.76 -10.61 12.68
N GLY A 287 32.12 -11.07 13.89
CA GLY A 287 33.50 -11.02 14.38
C GLY A 287 33.87 -9.75 15.15
N THR A 288 32.94 -8.82 15.33
CA THR A 288 33.10 -7.67 16.23
C THR A 288 32.49 -7.93 17.61
N LEU A 289 32.87 -7.14 18.61
CA LEU A 289 32.30 -7.19 19.97
C LEU A 289 30.82 -6.79 20.04
N LEU A 290 30.25 -6.28 18.94
CA LEU A 290 28.87 -5.78 18.87
C LEU A 290 27.85 -6.90 18.60
N VAL A 291 28.30 -8.08 18.17
CA VAL A 291 27.43 -9.27 18.07
C VAL A 291 27.55 -10.06 19.36
N THR A 292 26.67 -9.75 20.32
CA THR A 292 26.59 -10.46 21.59
C THR A 292 25.85 -11.80 21.43
N ASP A 293 26.09 -12.74 22.34
CA ASP A 293 25.33 -14.00 22.36
C ASP A 293 23.85 -13.77 22.70
N GLU A 294 23.52 -12.68 23.39
CA GLU A 294 22.15 -12.25 23.65
C GLU A 294 21.41 -11.84 22.37
N LEU A 295 22.08 -11.12 21.46
CA LEU A 295 21.51 -10.76 20.16
C LEU A 295 21.23 -12.01 19.32
N ARG A 296 22.15 -12.98 19.32
CA ARG A 296 21.95 -14.25 18.59
C ARG A 296 20.74 -15.02 19.12
N LYS A 297 20.60 -15.11 20.45
CA LYS A 297 19.44 -15.74 21.09
C LYS A 297 18.14 -15.01 20.76
N ALA A 298 18.13 -13.69 20.76
CA ALA A 298 16.96 -12.91 20.39
C ALA A 298 16.53 -13.16 18.94
N ILE A 299 17.49 -13.22 18.00
CA ILE A 299 17.21 -13.55 16.59
C ILE A 299 16.62 -14.97 16.46
N GLU A 300 17.17 -15.94 17.18
CA GLU A 300 16.67 -17.32 17.18
C GLU A 300 15.27 -17.43 17.79
N GLU A 301 15.00 -16.72 18.88
CA GLU A 301 13.67 -16.66 19.51
C GLU A 301 12.62 -16.06 18.57
N ILE A 302 12.94 -14.95 17.90
CA ILE A 302 12.04 -14.33 16.90
C ILE A 302 11.77 -15.30 15.74
N TYR A 303 12.79 -16.05 15.31
CA TYR A 303 12.62 -17.06 14.26
C TYR A 303 11.69 -18.19 14.70
N ARG A 304 11.82 -18.64 15.95
CA ARG A 304 11.16 -19.85 16.43
C ARG A 304 9.77 -19.62 17.01
N PHE A 305 9.54 -18.46 17.63
CA PHE A 305 8.35 -18.18 18.42
C PHE A 305 7.63 -16.91 17.94
N PRO A 306 6.29 -16.86 18.06
CA PRO A 306 5.53 -15.65 17.74
C PRO A 306 5.82 -14.53 18.74
N LEU A 307 5.77 -13.29 18.25
CA LEU A 307 5.91 -12.09 19.07
C LEU A 307 4.68 -11.91 19.95
N ARG A 308 4.85 -11.34 21.14
CA ARG A 308 3.72 -10.86 21.95
C ARG A 308 3.10 -9.63 21.29
N GLN A 309 1.78 -9.47 21.40
CA GLN A 309 1.05 -8.33 20.79
C GLN A 309 1.67 -6.96 21.12
N GLY A 310 2.02 -6.72 22.39
CA GLY A 310 2.67 -5.47 22.80
C GLY A 310 4.06 -5.25 22.18
N ALA A 311 4.81 -6.32 21.88
CA ALA A 311 6.07 -6.24 21.16
C ALA A 311 5.82 -5.97 19.67
N THR A 312 4.86 -6.65 19.05
CA THR A 312 4.44 -6.42 17.65
C THR A 312 4.08 -4.96 17.42
N ASP A 313 3.21 -4.38 18.25
CA ASP A 313 2.79 -2.97 18.13
C ASP A 313 3.97 -2.01 18.28
N THR A 314 4.85 -2.29 19.25
CA THR A 314 6.03 -1.46 19.51
C THR A 314 7.01 -1.51 18.35
N LEU A 315 7.30 -2.69 17.82
CA LEU A 315 8.21 -2.90 16.70
C LEU A 315 7.65 -2.29 15.41
N ASN A 316 6.37 -2.52 15.09
CA ASN A 316 5.72 -1.91 13.93
C ASN A 316 5.80 -0.38 13.96
N ARG A 317 5.51 0.23 15.11
CA ARG A 317 5.63 1.69 15.28
C ARG A 317 7.05 2.18 15.02
N GLN A 318 8.05 1.50 15.61
CA GLN A 318 9.44 1.92 15.51
C GLN A 318 10.03 1.71 14.10
N LEU A 319 9.68 0.59 13.46
CA LEU A 319 10.03 0.31 12.06
C LEU A 319 9.45 1.37 11.13
N LYS A 320 8.18 1.75 11.32
CA LYS A 320 7.52 2.81 10.53
C LYS A 320 8.18 4.18 10.71
N THR A 321 8.72 4.47 11.89
CA THR A 321 9.48 5.71 12.15
C THR A 321 10.93 5.69 11.66
N GLY A 322 11.38 4.60 11.03
CA GLY A 322 12.74 4.50 10.51
C GLY A 322 13.80 4.33 11.59
N ILE A 323 13.53 3.54 12.64
CA ILE A 323 14.51 3.21 13.69
C ILE A 323 15.82 2.69 13.07
N SER A 324 16.98 3.08 13.59
CA SER A 324 18.29 2.57 13.16
C SER A 324 18.55 1.15 13.67
N ASP A 325 19.44 0.39 13.01
CA ASP A 325 19.70 -1.01 13.39
C ASP A 325 20.22 -1.15 14.83
N GLU A 326 21.12 -0.25 15.27
CA GLU A 326 21.64 -0.25 16.65
C GLU A 326 20.53 -0.02 17.70
N ARG A 327 19.57 0.86 17.38
CA ARG A 327 18.43 1.16 18.26
C ARG A 327 17.42 0.04 18.24
N LEU A 328 17.25 -0.63 17.09
CA LEU A 328 16.40 -1.81 16.95
C LEU A 328 16.95 -2.98 17.78
N VAL A 329 18.26 -3.25 17.72
CA VAL A 329 18.94 -4.24 18.57
C VAL A 329 18.69 -3.94 20.05
N SER A 330 18.94 -2.70 20.46
CA SER A 330 18.74 -2.28 21.86
C SER A 330 17.28 -2.47 22.33
N LEU A 331 16.32 -2.16 21.46
CA LEU A 331 14.89 -2.31 21.74
C LEU A 331 14.49 -3.80 21.87
N VAL A 332 14.97 -4.64 20.97
CA VAL A 332 14.65 -6.08 20.97
C VAL A 332 15.26 -6.77 22.18
N LEU A 333 16.51 -6.43 22.53
CA LEU A 333 17.15 -6.93 23.75
C LEU A 333 16.40 -6.47 25.01
N ALA A 334 16.00 -5.19 25.09
CA ALA A 334 15.19 -4.71 26.21
C ALA A 334 13.84 -5.44 26.33
N LEU A 335 13.14 -5.66 25.21
CA LEU A 335 11.89 -6.43 25.19
C LEU A 335 12.11 -7.88 25.63
N ARG A 336 13.26 -8.47 25.29
CA ARG A 336 13.62 -9.83 25.66
C ARG A 336 13.95 -9.93 27.15
N ASP A 337 14.74 -9.02 27.68
CA ASP A 337 15.13 -8.98 29.09
C ASP A 337 13.93 -8.75 30.02
N GLU A 338 12.88 -8.09 29.51
CA GLU A 338 11.61 -7.92 30.20
C GLU A 338 10.61 -9.10 30.00
N ASP A 339 11.01 -10.20 29.35
CA ASP A 339 10.15 -11.34 28.97
C ASP A 339 8.93 -10.96 28.12
N ARG A 340 9.04 -9.84 27.39
CA ARG A 340 7.96 -9.23 26.59
C ARG A 340 8.12 -9.44 25.09
N LEU A 341 9.22 -10.02 24.62
CA LEU A 341 9.51 -10.17 23.19
C LEU A 341 8.65 -11.27 22.53
N CYS A 342 8.86 -12.52 22.91
CA CYS A 342 8.20 -13.70 22.32
C CYS A 342 7.32 -14.42 23.34
N ILE A 343 6.36 -15.19 22.84
CA ILE A 343 5.58 -16.14 23.65
C ILE A 343 6.37 -17.46 23.70
N VAL A 344 7.15 -17.66 24.77
CA VAL A 344 7.99 -18.84 24.99
C VAL A 344 7.37 -19.67 26.12
N GLU A 345 6.27 -20.37 25.87
CA GLU A 345 5.66 -21.32 26.84
C GLU A 345 5.28 -22.65 26.18
N GLU A 346 5.41 -23.74 26.95
CA GLU A 346 5.32 -25.17 26.54
C GLU A 346 3.90 -25.68 26.20
N GLU A 347 2.86 -24.86 26.24
CA GLU A 347 1.50 -25.25 25.88
C GLU A 347 1.01 -24.43 24.68
N GLY A 348 0.92 -25.11 23.53
CA GLY A 348 0.42 -24.56 22.28
C GLY A 348 -1.05 -24.14 22.37
N GLN A 349 -1.30 -22.92 22.83
CA GLN A 349 -2.50 -22.19 22.41
C GLN A 349 -2.20 -21.56 21.05
N THR A 350 -2.38 -22.35 20.00
CA THR A 350 -2.57 -21.79 18.66
C THR A 350 -3.83 -20.91 18.76
N GLN A 351 -3.67 -19.58 18.68
CA GLN A 351 -4.84 -18.72 18.63
C GLN A 351 -5.67 -19.12 17.42
N GLU A 352 -6.99 -19.30 17.59
CA GLU A 352 -7.87 -19.60 16.47
C GLU A 352 -8.11 -18.32 15.65
N PRO A 353 -8.23 -18.43 14.31
CA PRO A 353 -8.62 -17.29 13.49
C PRO A 353 -9.99 -16.74 13.92
N ILE A 354 -10.10 -15.43 14.06
CA ILE A 354 -11.33 -14.75 14.46
C ILE A 354 -11.98 -14.14 13.24
N ILE A 355 -13.14 -14.66 12.83
CA ILE A 355 -13.94 -14.08 11.75
C ILE A 355 -14.66 -12.84 12.31
N LEU A 356 -14.34 -11.67 11.76
CA LEU A 356 -14.96 -10.41 12.21
C LEU A 356 -16.30 -10.20 11.51
N CYS A 357 -16.34 -10.26 10.19
CA CYS A 357 -17.58 -10.19 9.42
C CYS A 357 -17.49 -10.86 8.05
N SER A 358 -18.64 -11.09 7.41
CA SER A 358 -18.72 -11.60 6.04
C SER A 358 -19.89 -11.01 5.26
N LEU A 359 -19.70 -10.75 3.96
CA LEU A 359 -20.73 -10.20 3.08
C LEU A 359 -20.94 -11.13 1.88
N GLY A 360 -22.15 -11.65 1.74
CA GLY A 360 -22.54 -12.41 0.55
C GLY A 360 -22.89 -11.49 -0.62
N LEU A 361 -22.34 -11.78 -1.80
CA LEU A 361 -22.67 -11.15 -3.07
C LEU A 361 -23.47 -12.13 -3.93
N SER A 362 -24.76 -11.86 -4.12
CA SER A 362 -25.69 -12.77 -4.82
C SER A 362 -26.44 -12.04 -5.94
N ALA A 363 -26.61 -12.70 -7.08
CA ALA A 363 -27.42 -12.22 -8.20
C ALA A 363 -28.94 -12.42 -8.00
N TRP A 364 -29.31 -13.15 -6.95
CA TRP A 364 -30.54 -13.94 -6.75
C TRP A 364 -30.57 -15.27 -7.50
#